data_AF-A0A2N9WWD8-F1
#
_entry.id   AF-A0A2N9WWD8-F1
#
_cell.length_a   1.000
_cell.length_b   1.000
_cell.length_c   1.000
_cell.angle_alpha   90.00
_cell.angle_beta   90.00
_cell.angle_gamma   90.00
#
_symmetry.space_group_name_H-M   'P 1'
#
loop_
_entity.id
_entity.type
_entity.pdbx_description
1 polymer ?
#
loop_
_entity_poly.entity_id
_entity_poly.type
_entity_poly.pdbx_seq_one_letter_code
_entity_poly.pdbx_strand_id
1 'polypeptide(L)'
;MRLLRQLLLPLSVAAILSACSTTSHKQPYDYSKFQRSNPRSILVVQPTSSSVEVKAPNAVMAQSTRPLAESGYYVFPVALVNETFKENGLNEGAEIQAVGLNKIRRVYNPDAILYMDIDDYGTKYQVINSTTTVSVKARLVDAKTGDVIWTGAKRITVSSSDNKQQGFLGAVTSALITQIKDKVKDSAFDLAGTVNANLLSAGATNGILYGPHHPSYQKPATATITPVQNP
;
A
#
# COMPACT_ATOMS: atom_id res chain seq x y z
N MET A 1 -22.99 31.59 -50.87
CA MET A 1 -22.00 31.51 -49.77
C MET A 1 -22.54 31.88 -48.37
N ARG A 2 -23.73 32.49 -48.20
CA ARG A 2 -24.28 32.83 -46.86
C ARG A 2 -24.98 31.66 -46.14
N LEU A 3 -25.65 30.75 -46.87
CA LEU A 3 -26.34 29.59 -46.28
C LEU A 3 -25.38 28.50 -45.74
N LEU A 4 -24.22 28.31 -46.39
CA LEU A 4 -23.23 27.33 -45.92
C LEU A 4 -22.61 27.74 -44.56
N ARG A 5 -22.48 29.06 -44.32
CA ARG A 5 -21.93 29.62 -43.07
C ARG A 5 -22.90 29.54 -41.90
N GLN A 6 -24.21 29.45 -42.15
CA GLN A 6 -25.25 29.34 -41.13
C GLN A 6 -25.45 27.91 -40.62
N LEU A 7 -25.02 26.90 -41.38
CA LEU A 7 -25.06 25.49 -40.97
C LEU A 7 -23.81 25.03 -40.20
N LEU A 8 -22.70 25.77 -40.33
CA LEU A 8 -21.42 25.49 -39.68
C LEU A 8 -21.34 25.96 -38.22
N LEU A 9 -22.20 26.91 -37.81
CA LEU A 9 -22.24 27.43 -36.44
C LEU A 9 -22.91 26.47 -35.40
N PRO A 10 -24.04 25.78 -35.71
CA PRO A 10 -24.65 24.86 -34.75
C PRO A 10 -23.90 23.52 -34.62
N LEU A 11 -23.12 23.12 -35.62
CA LEU A 11 -22.38 21.85 -35.60
C LEU A 11 -21.16 21.88 -34.67
N SER A 12 -20.52 23.05 -34.52
CA SER A 12 -19.38 23.21 -33.60
C SER A 12 -19.79 23.26 -32.12
N VAL A 13 -21.04 23.60 -31.78
CA VAL A 13 -21.51 23.60 -30.39
C VAL A 13 -21.87 22.19 -29.90
N ALA A 14 -22.40 21.33 -30.78
CA ALA A 14 -22.73 19.95 -30.44
C ALA A 14 -21.49 19.06 -30.16
N ALA A 15 -20.35 19.37 -30.78
CA ALA A 15 -19.11 18.63 -30.58
C ALA A 15 -18.47 18.85 -29.20
N ILE A 16 -18.75 19.98 -28.53
CA ILE A 16 -18.13 20.33 -27.24
C ILE A 16 -18.84 19.62 -26.07
N LEU A 17 -20.11 19.22 -26.22
CA LEU A 17 -20.85 18.53 -25.15
C LEU A 17 -20.52 17.04 -25.02
N SER A 18 -19.84 16.44 -26.00
CA SER A 18 -19.47 15.01 -25.96
C SER A 18 -18.11 14.75 -25.29
N ALA A 19 -17.40 15.79 -24.85
CA ALA A 19 -16.04 15.68 -24.30
C ALA A 19 -15.97 15.45 -22.78
N CYS A 20 -17.10 15.50 -22.06
CA CYS A 20 -17.16 15.31 -20.60
C CYS A 20 -17.79 13.96 -20.23
N SER A 21 -17.17 12.81 -20.53
CA SER A 21 -17.54 11.55 -19.84
C SER A 21 -16.49 10.44 -19.86
N THR A 22 -15.23 10.71 -20.17
CA THR A 22 -14.16 9.70 -20.07
C THR A 22 -13.62 9.56 -18.64
N THR A 23 -14.48 9.58 -17.63
CA THR A 23 -14.13 8.99 -16.34
C THR A 23 -14.16 7.47 -16.52
N SER A 24 -12.99 6.89 -16.81
CA SER A 24 -12.78 5.44 -16.72
C SER A 24 -13.21 4.97 -15.34
N HIS A 25 -14.44 4.48 -15.25
CA HIS A 25 -15.02 3.94 -14.02
C HIS A 25 -14.32 2.59 -13.76
N LYS A 26 -13.14 2.63 -13.13
CA LYS A 26 -12.50 1.41 -12.63
C LYS A 26 -13.53 0.73 -11.73
N GLN A 27 -13.79 -0.55 -12.00
CA GLN A 27 -14.68 -1.35 -11.16
C GLN A 27 -14.19 -1.23 -9.71
N PRO A 28 -15.09 -0.90 -8.77
CA PRO A 28 -14.75 -0.84 -7.35
C PRO A 28 -14.14 -2.19 -6.93
N TYR A 29 -13.11 -2.15 -6.08
CA TYR A 29 -12.56 -3.37 -5.50
C TYR A 29 -13.65 -4.08 -4.66
N ASP A 30 -13.80 -5.39 -4.85
CA ASP A 30 -14.77 -6.17 -4.10
C ASP A 30 -14.24 -6.48 -2.69
N TYR A 31 -14.86 -5.84 -1.68
CA TYR A 31 -14.54 -6.03 -0.28
C TYR A 31 -15.43 -7.05 0.43
N SER A 32 -16.28 -7.80 -0.28
CA SER A 32 -17.25 -8.74 0.32
C SER A 32 -16.59 -9.76 1.26
N LYS A 33 -15.45 -10.33 0.87
CA LYS A 33 -14.66 -11.26 1.70
C LYS A 33 -14.08 -10.56 2.93
N PHE A 34 -13.55 -9.35 2.76
CA PHE A 34 -13.03 -8.54 3.86
C PHE A 34 -14.09 -8.24 4.91
N GLN A 35 -15.23 -7.72 4.46
CA GLN A 35 -16.34 -7.32 5.33
C GLN A 35 -16.92 -8.52 6.08
N ARG A 36 -16.99 -9.69 5.42
CA ARG A 36 -17.46 -10.94 6.04
C ARG A 36 -16.47 -11.51 7.05
N SER A 37 -15.16 -11.45 6.77
CA SER A 37 -14.11 -11.86 7.70
C SER A 37 -14.04 -10.94 8.93
N ASN A 38 -14.24 -9.64 8.71
CA ASN A 38 -14.22 -8.59 9.73
C ASN A 38 -13.06 -8.69 10.74
N PRO A 39 -11.80 -8.73 10.26
CA PRO A 39 -10.66 -8.96 11.14
C PRO A 39 -10.46 -7.81 12.13
N ARG A 40 -10.16 -8.15 13.38
CA ARG A 40 -9.84 -7.17 14.45
C ARG A 40 -8.35 -7.17 14.78
N SER A 41 -7.72 -8.33 14.61
CA SER A 41 -6.31 -8.58 14.89
C SER A 41 -5.58 -9.09 13.64
N ILE A 42 -4.38 -8.55 13.39
CA ILE A 42 -3.55 -8.91 12.24
C ILE A 42 -2.19 -9.41 12.74
N LEU A 43 -1.89 -10.67 12.46
CA LEU A 43 -0.55 -11.24 12.63
C LEU A 43 0.28 -10.95 11.38
N VAL A 44 1.36 -10.18 11.53
CA VAL A 44 2.33 -10.00 10.46
C VAL A 44 3.42 -11.05 10.62
N VAL A 45 3.64 -11.85 9.59
CA VAL A 45 4.73 -12.84 9.56
C VAL A 45 5.91 -12.32 8.75
N GLN A 46 7.07 -12.97 8.90
CA GLN A 46 8.29 -12.61 8.20
C GLN A 46 8.05 -12.54 6.67
N PRO A 47 8.37 -11.41 6.01
CA PRO A 47 8.25 -11.30 4.55
C PRO A 47 9.19 -12.26 3.82
N THR A 48 8.79 -12.72 2.64
CA THR A 48 9.76 -13.29 1.69
C THR A 48 10.48 -12.17 0.95
N SER A 49 11.65 -12.45 0.36
CA SER A 49 12.39 -11.48 -0.44
C SER A 49 13.13 -12.14 -1.59
N SER A 50 13.03 -11.55 -2.78
CA SER A 50 13.91 -11.85 -3.92
C SER A 50 15.05 -10.83 -4.07
N SER A 51 15.12 -9.81 -3.19
CA SER A 51 16.25 -8.88 -3.17
C SER A 51 17.51 -9.52 -2.60
N VAL A 52 18.67 -9.06 -3.06
CA VAL A 52 20.00 -9.41 -2.53
C VAL A 52 20.28 -8.78 -1.16
N GLU A 53 19.45 -7.82 -0.73
CA GLU A 53 19.57 -7.15 0.57
C GLU A 53 19.01 -8.02 1.70
N VAL A 54 19.89 -8.65 2.48
CA VAL A 54 19.54 -9.55 3.60
C VAL A 54 18.64 -8.87 4.65
N LYS A 55 18.78 -7.55 4.82
CA LYS A 55 17.97 -6.77 5.77
C LYS A 55 16.54 -6.50 5.31
N ALA A 56 16.22 -6.70 4.03
CA ALA A 56 14.95 -6.27 3.44
C ALA A 56 13.70 -6.83 4.17
N PRO A 57 13.61 -8.14 4.48
CA PRO A 57 12.47 -8.67 5.24
C PRO A 57 12.24 -7.98 6.58
N ASN A 58 13.27 -7.83 7.40
CA ASN A 58 13.16 -7.21 8.72
C ASN A 58 12.83 -5.71 8.61
N ALA A 59 13.43 -5.01 7.64
CA ALA A 59 13.17 -3.59 7.39
C ALA A 59 11.69 -3.34 7.02
N VAL A 60 11.17 -4.10 6.06
CA VAL A 60 9.76 -4.00 5.63
C VAL A 60 8.82 -4.43 6.74
N MET A 61 9.12 -5.51 7.47
CA MET A 61 8.28 -5.97 8.57
C MET A 61 8.19 -4.93 9.70
N ALA A 62 9.30 -4.34 10.11
CA ALA A 62 9.34 -3.35 11.20
C ALA A 62 8.48 -2.10 10.89
N GLN A 63 8.38 -1.73 9.61
CA GLN A 63 7.59 -0.58 9.16
C GLN A 63 6.10 -0.89 8.97
N SER A 64 5.66 -2.14 9.14
CA SER A 64 4.27 -2.56 8.89
C SER A 64 3.31 -2.22 10.03
N THR A 65 3.81 -2.18 11.27
CA THR A 65 2.97 -2.01 12.46
C THR A 65 2.22 -0.69 12.48
N ARG A 66 2.93 0.43 12.22
CA ARG A 66 2.35 1.77 12.29
C ARG A 66 1.12 1.96 11.38
N PRO A 67 1.20 1.73 10.05
CA PRO A 67 0.04 1.94 9.18
C PRO A 67 -1.15 1.03 9.50
N LEU A 68 -0.90 -0.21 9.93
CA LEU A 68 -1.98 -1.13 10.33
C LEU A 68 -2.64 -0.70 11.65
N ALA A 69 -1.85 -0.30 12.64
CA ALA A 69 -2.37 0.17 13.92
C ALA A 69 -3.14 1.49 13.77
N GLU A 70 -2.60 2.45 13.01
CA GLU A 70 -3.29 3.71 12.67
C GLU A 70 -4.58 3.46 11.87
N SER A 71 -4.66 2.35 11.14
CA SER A 71 -5.88 1.93 10.44
C SER A 71 -6.93 1.28 11.36
N GLY A 72 -6.64 1.10 12.65
CA GLY A 72 -7.59 0.59 13.65
C GLY A 72 -7.51 -0.91 13.95
N TYR A 73 -6.42 -1.57 13.56
CA TYR A 73 -6.20 -2.99 13.86
C TYR A 73 -5.33 -3.19 15.09
N TYR A 74 -5.60 -4.26 15.84
CA TYR A 74 -4.61 -4.79 16.77
C TYR A 74 -3.53 -5.51 15.97
N VAL A 75 -2.27 -5.13 16.13
CA VAL A 75 -1.13 -5.75 15.44
C VAL A 75 -0.26 -6.44 16.48
N PHE A 76 0.00 -7.74 16.27
CA PHE A 76 0.89 -8.48 17.16
C PHE A 76 2.31 -7.88 17.11
N PRO A 77 3.07 -7.86 18.22
CA PRO A 77 4.43 -7.33 18.23
C PRO A 77 5.32 -8.11 17.26
N VAL A 78 5.61 -7.52 16.10
CA VAL A 78 6.25 -8.22 14.97
C VAL A 78 7.62 -8.80 15.33
N ALA A 79 8.35 -8.14 16.23
CA ALA A 79 9.63 -8.62 16.72
C ALA A 79 9.48 -9.92 17.55
N LEU A 80 8.54 -9.98 18.48
CA LEU A 80 8.31 -11.17 19.32
C LEU A 80 7.73 -12.33 18.52
N VAL A 81 6.83 -12.03 17.58
CA VAL A 81 6.30 -13.03 16.64
C VAL A 81 7.43 -13.67 15.86
N ASN A 82 8.32 -12.86 15.27
CA ASN A 82 9.46 -13.36 14.52
C ASN A 82 10.42 -14.15 15.40
N GLU A 83 10.72 -13.67 16.61
CA GLU A 83 11.61 -14.38 17.53
C GLU A 83 11.05 -15.75 17.94
N THR A 84 9.74 -15.83 18.21
CA THR A 84 9.07 -17.09 18.50
C THR A 84 9.20 -18.09 17.35
N PHE A 85 9.09 -17.64 16.09
CA PHE A 85 9.32 -18.52 14.94
C PHE A 85 10.77 -19.02 14.88
N LYS A 86 11.75 -18.15 15.13
CA LYS A 86 13.17 -18.51 15.16
C LYS A 86 13.50 -19.50 16.28
N GLU A 87 12.94 -19.31 17.48
CA GLU A 87 13.06 -20.26 18.60
C GLU A 87 12.52 -21.65 18.24
N ASN A 88 11.59 -21.72 17.29
CA ASN A 88 11.04 -22.98 16.75
C ASN A 88 11.76 -23.45 15.48
N GLY A 89 12.93 -22.90 15.17
CA GLY A 89 13.78 -23.30 14.03
C GLY A 89 13.35 -22.76 12.67
N LEU A 90 12.39 -21.83 12.63
CA LEU A 90 11.89 -21.22 11.39
C LEU A 90 12.50 -19.83 11.23
N ASN A 91 13.52 -19.71 10.39
CA ASN A 91 14.29 -18.47 10.22
C ASN A 91 13.93 -17.74 8.91
N GLU A 92 13.49 -18.48 7.90
CA GLU A 92 13.22 -17.95 6.58
C GLU A 92 11.74 -17.61 6.39
N GLY A 93 11.47 -16.49 5.71
CA GLY A 93 10.11 -16.06 5.42
C GLY A 93 9.32 -17.13 4.67
N ALA A 94 9.93 -17.82 3.71
CA ALA A 94 9.26 -18.89 2.97
C ALA A 94 8.81 -20.05 3.87
N GLU A 95 9.64 -20.45 4.83
CA GLU A 95 9.33 -21.50 5.79
C GLU A 95 8.20 -21.09 6.74
N ILE A 96 8.30 -19.87 7.28
CA ILE A 96 7.28 -19.30 8.18
C ILE A 96 5.94 -19.18 7.45
N GLN A 97 5.93 -18.70 6.22
CA GLN A 97 4.70 -18.52 5.45
C GLN A 97 4.08 -19.85 5.00
N ALA A 98 4.86 -20.93 4.95
CA ALA A 98 4.38 -22.29 4.69
C ALA A 98 3.79 -22.99 5.93
N VAL A 99 3.90 -22.40 7.12
CA VAL A 99 3.31 -22.97 8.34
C VAL A 99 1.79 -23.03 8.20
N GLY A 100 1.23 -24.23 8.42
CA GLY A 100 -0.21 -24.43 8.35
C GLY A 100 -1.00 -23.54 9.32
N LEU A 101 -2.10 -22.96 8.84
CA LEU A 101 -2.95 -22.03 9.59
C LEU A 101 -3.37 -22.55 10.97
N ASN A 102 -3.65 -23.87 11.08
CA ASN A 102 -4.02 -24.50 12.34
C ASN A 102 -2.94 -24.36 13.43
N LYS A 103 -1.65 -24.38 13.07
CA LYS A 103 -0.55 -24.18 14.01
C LYS A 103 -0.46 -22.71 14.43
N ILE A 104 -0.52 -21.79 13.47
CA ILE A 104 -0.50 -20.35 13.73
C ILE A 104 -1.65 -19.95 14.67
N ARG A 105 -2.86 -20.44 14.42
CA ARG A 105 -4.03 -20.18 15.25
C ARG A 105 -3.91 -20.74 16.66
N ARG A 106 -3.27 -21.90 16.83
CA ARG A 106 -3.07 -22.50 18.16
C ARG A 106 -2.18 -21.64 19.05
N VAL A 107 -1.19 -20.96 18.45
CA VAL A 107 -0.20 -20.14 19.18
C VAL A 107 -0.69 -18.70 19.35
N TYR A 108 -1.11 -18.05 18.26
CA TYR A 108 -1.42 -16.62 18.25
C TYR A 108 -2.91 -16.29 18.18
N ASN A 109 -3.71 -17.23 17.66
CA ASN A 109 -5.15 -17.06 17.39
C ASN A 109 -5.55 -15.70 16.76
N PRO A 110 -4.90 -15.26 15.65
CA PRO A 110 -5.24 -14.00 15.01
C PRO A 110 -6.55 -14.13 14.22
N ASP A 111 -7.21 -13.01 13.90
CA ASP A 111 -8.33 -13.01 12.95
C ASP A 111 -7.83 -13.08 11.50
N ALA A 112 -6.73 -12.40 11.19
CA ALA A 112 -6.10 -12.44 9.87
C ALA A 112 -4.57 -12.47 9.95
N ILE A 113 -3.96 -12.98 8.89
CA ILE A 113 -2.50 -13.07 8.73
C ILE A 113 -2.10 -12.25 7.51
N LEU A 114 -1.16 -11.33 7.70
CA LEU A 114 -0.56 -10.54 6.64
C LEU A 114 0.70 -11.23 6.14
N TYR A 115 0.67 -11.61 4.87
CA TYR A 115 1.81 -12.13 4.12
C TYR A 115 2.33 -11.03 3.20
N MET A 116 3.65 -10.85 3.18
CA MET A 116 4.34 -9.88 2.31
C MET A 116 5.46 -10.56 1.52
N ASP A 117 5.62 -10.11 0.28
CA ASP A 117 6.65 -10.56 -0.65
C ASP A 117 7.38 -9.34 -1.21
N ILE A 118 8.70 -9.29 -1.01
CA ILE A 118 9.54 -8.17 -1.42
C ILE A 118 10.20 -8.50 -2.76
N ASP A 119 9.77 -7.82 -3.83
CA ASP A 119 10.35 -8.01 -5.17
C ASP A 119 11.70 -7.29 -5.32
N ASP A 120 11.85 -6.12 -4.70
CA ASP A 120 12.99 -5.21 -4.86
C ASP A 120 13.17 -4.37 -3.58
N TYR A 121 14.39 -4.23 -3.11
CA TYR A 121 14.75 -3.41 -1.94
C TYR A 121 16.23 -3.06 -2.06
N GLY A 122 16.56 -1.78 -1.98
CA GLY A 122 17.95 -1.31 -1.88
C GLY A 122 18.24 -0.09 -2.74
N THR A 123 19.51 0.32 -2.73
CA THR A 123 20.02 1.44 -3.52
C THR A 123 21.06 0.95 -4.51
N LYS A 124 20.81 1.16 -5.80
CA LYS A 124 21.78 0.89 -6.86
C LYS A 124 22.56 2.16 -7.14
N TYR A 125 23.88 2.09 -7.05
CA TYR A 125 24.78 3.21 -7.32
C TYR A 125 25.34 3.08 -8.74
N GLN A 126 25.13 4.11 -9.55
CA GLN A 126 25.77 4.32 -10.85
C GLN A 126 26.86 5.39 -10.70
N VAL A 127 27.68 5.60 -11.74
CA VAL A 127 28.84 6.51 -11.69
C VAL A 127 28.48 7.94 -11.27
N ILE A 128 27.31 8.43 -11.65
CA ILE A 128 26.87 9.81 -11.41
C ILE A 128 25.54 9.94 -10.65
N ASN A 129 24.83 8.84 -10.44
CA ASN A 129 23.53 8.84 -9.79
C ASN A 129 23.35 7.59 -8.91
N SER A 130 22.33 7.61 -8.07
CA SER A 130 21.85 6.41 -7.38
C SER A 130 20.34 6.30 -7.53
N THR A 131 19.83 5.08 -7.49
CA THR A 131 18.40 4.78 -7.56
C THR A 131 18.04 3.88 -6.39
N THR A 132 17.16 4.34 -5.53
CA THR A 132 16.61 3.55 -4.42
C THR A 132 15.24 3.04 -4.79
N THR A 133 15.02 1.73 -4.68
CA THR A 133 13.74 1.09 -4.99
C THR A 133 13.29 0.24 -3.83
N VAL A 134 12.00 0.29 -3.52
CA VAL A 134 11.31 -0.69 -2.67
C VAL A 134 10.02 -1.11 -3.36
N SER A 135 9.80 -2.42 -3.47
CA SER A 135 8.65 -3.05 -4.12
C SER A 135 8.12 -4.19 -3.25
N VAL A 136 6.90 -4.04 -2.76
CA VAL A 136 6.27 -5.00 -1.85
C VAL A 136 4.89 -5.38 -2.37
N LYS A 137 4.60 -6.68 -2.39
CA LYS A 137 3.27 -7.25 -2.55
C LYS A 137 2.78 -7.76 -1.20
N ALA A 138 1.48 -7.70 -1.00
CA ALA A 138 0.87 -8.16 0.24
C ALA A 138 -0.46 -8.87 -0.03
N ARG A 139 -0.76 -9.86 0.81
CA ARG A 139 -2.08 -10.49 0.89
C ARG A 139 -2.48 -10.67 2.35
N LEU A 140 -3.72 -10.32 2.66
CA LEU A 140 -4.33 -10.56 3.94
C LEU A 140 -5.22 -11.81 3.82
N VAL A 141 -5.03 -12.75 4.73
CA VAL A 141 -5.74 -14.03 4.75
C VAL A 141 -6.54 -14.16 6.04
N ASP A 142 -7.81 -14.52 5.94
CA ASP A 142 -8.62 -14.89 7.10
C ASP A 142 -8.01 -16.13 7.77
N ALA A 143 -7.65 -16.02 9.04
CA ALA A 143 -6.96 -17.11 9.72
C ALA A 143 -7.85 -18.35 9.89
N LYS A 144 -9.19 -18.18 10.02
CA LYS A 144 -10.15 -19.25 10.27
C LYS A 144 -10.44 -20.04 8.99
N THR A 145 -10.64 -19.37 7.86
CA THR A 145 -11.03 -20.02 6.61
C THR A 145 -9.86 -20.27 5.65
N GLY A 146 -8.78 -19.50 5.78
CA GLY A 146 -7.68 -19.49 4.81
C GLY A 146 -7.99 -18.72 3.53
N ASP A 147 -9.13 -18.02 3.46
CA ASP A 147 -9.48 -17.20 2.31
C ASP A 147 -8.60 -15.96 2.24
N VAL A 148 -8.11 -15.64 1.05
CA VAL A 148 -7.55 -14.31 0.77
C VAL A 148 -8.69 -13.29 0.80
N ILE A 149 -8.60 -12.34 1.73
CA ILE A 149 -9.62 -11.30 1.96
C ILE A 149 -9.20 -9.93 1.42
N TRP A 150 -7.90 -9.73 1.17
CA TRP A 150 -7.36 -8.55 0.51
C TRP A 150 -6.01 -8.83 -0.13
N THR A 151 -5.69 -8.07 -1.17
CA THR A 151 -4.37 -8.06 -1.82
C THR A 151 -3.98 -6.65 -2.21
N GLY A 152 -2.71 -6.31 -2.08
CA GLY A 152 -2.16 -5.04 -2.51
C GLY A 152 -0.74 -5.19 -3.04
N ALA A 153 -0.29 -4.18 -3.79
CA ALA A 153 1.10 -4.08 -4.22
C ALA A 153 1.50 -2.61 -4.31
N LYS A 154 2.73 -2.30 -3.92
CA LYS A 154 3.28 -0.95 -4.06
C LYS A 154 4.77 -1.00 -4.37
N ARG A 155 5.16 -0.25 -5.39
CA ARG A 155 6.54 0.02 -5.77
C ARG A 155 6.78 1.51 -5.77
N ILE A 156 7.87 1.95 -5.15
CA ILE A 156 8.35 3.33 -5.22
C ILE A 156 9.83 3.30 -5.60
N THR A 157 10.24 4.22 -6.46
CA THR A 157 11.63 4.37 -6.91
C THR A 157 11.99 5.84 -6.83
N VAL A 158 13.16 6.14 -6.26
CA VAL A 158 13.66 7.50 -6.05
C VAL A 158 15.08 7.59 -6.59
N SER A 159 15.33 8.53 -7.50
CA SER A 159 16.65 8.76 -8.10
C SER A 159 17.35 9.95 -7.45
N SER A 160 18.66 9.88 -7.25
CA SER A 160 19.45 11.00 -6.70
C SER A 160 19.53 12.20 -7.64
N SER A 161 19.30 11.99 -8.93
CA SER A 161 19.28 13.01 -9.98
C SER A 161 17.93 13.71 -10.14
N ASP A 162 16.87 13.26 -9.47
CA ASP A 162 15.53 13.89 -9.51
C ASP A 162 15.50 15.18 -8.66
N ASN A 163 16.44 16.08 -8.92
CA ASN A 163 16.38 17.48 -8.54
C ASN A 163 15.92 18.25 -9.78
N LYS A 164 14.63 18.64 -9.76
CA LYS A 164 13.92 19.58 -10.66
C LYS A 164 12.97 18.89 -11.65
N GLN A 165 11.69 19.27 -11.52
CA GLN A 165 10.74 19.46 -12.63
C GLN A 165 9.86 18.27 -13.07
N GLN A 166 8.83 17.95 -12.29
CA GLN A 166 7.52 17.45 -12.74
C GLN A 166 6.58 17.43 -11.52
N GLY A 167 5.41 18.05 -11.49
CA GLY A 167 4.44 18.27 -12.55
C GLY A 167 3.13 17.62 -12.14
N PHE A 168 2.35 18.30 -11.29
CA PHE A 168 0.88 18.32 -11.12
C PHE A 168 -0.03 17.06 -11.32
N LEU A 169 0.44 15.84 -11.61
CA LEU A 169 -0.44 14.66 -11.82
C LEU A 169 -0.18 13.47 -10.88
N GLY A 170 0.46 13.71 -9.73
CA GLY A 170 0.67 12.68 -8.69
C GLY A 170 0.54 13.20 -7.25
N ALA A 171 -0.22 14.28 -7.06
CA ALA A 171 -0.26 15.11 -5.85
C ALA A 171 -1.00 14.48 -4.64
N VAL A 172 -0.64 13.26 -4.26
CA VAL A 172 -0.99 12.69 -2.94
C VAL A 172 0.14 11.91 -2.25
N THR A 173 1.34 11.83 -2.85
CA THR A 173 2.46 11.06 -2.27
C THR A 173 3.76 11.84 -2.10
N SER A 174 3.79 13.12 -2.51
CA SER A 174 5.03 13.89 -2.64
C SER A 174 5.54 14.57 -1.37
N ALA A 175 4.72 14.72 -0.32
CA ALA A 175 5.12 15.46 0.89
C ALA A 175 6.10 14.69 1.80
N LEU A 176 6.14 13.35 1.73
CA LEU A 176 7.00 12.52 2.60
C LEU A 176 8.37 12.19 1.98
N ILE A 177 8.53 12.37 0.65
CA ILE A 177 9.71 11.90 -0.08
C ILE A 177 10.92 12.83 0.11
N THR A 178 10.68 14.12 0.33
CA THR A 178 11.74 15.14 0.38
C THR A 178 12.65 15.02 1.61
N GLN A 179 12.23 14.34 2.68
CA GLN A 179 12.98 14.21 3.93
C GLN A 179 14.02 13.07 3.93
N ILE A 180 14.00 12.18 2.93
CA ILE A 180 14.91 11.01 2.87
C ILE A 180 16.34 11.42 2.42
N LYS A 181 16.52 12.66 1.96
CA LYS A 181 17.75 13.13 1.30
C LYS A 181 18.95 13.31 2.25
N ASP A 182 18.75 13.42 3.57
CA ASP A 182 19.85 13.73 4.51
C ASP A 182 20.31 12.54 5.37
N LYS A 183 19.71 11.34 5.22
CA LYS A 183 20.08 10.17 6.03
C LYS A 183 20.95 9.18 5.25
N VAL A 184 22.26 9.33 5.43
CA VAL A 184 23.32 8.49 4.84
C VAL A 184 23.27 7.02 5.31
N LYS A 185 22.42 6.65 6.29
CA LYS A 185 22.48 5.30 6.91
C LYS A 185 21.55 4.23 6.31
N ASP A 186 20.38 4.55 5.74
CA ASP A 186 19.56 3.56 4.99
C ASP A 186 18.36 4.19 4.25
N SER A 187 18.55 4.80 3.09
CA SER A 187 17.44 5.40 2.31
C SER A 187 16.36 4.39 1.92
N ALA A 188 16.72 3.10 1.77
CA ALA A 188 15.75 2.04 1.47
C ALA A 188 14.85 1.72 2.66
N PHE A 189 15.36 1.81 3.90
CA PHE A 189 14.54 1.61 5.11
C PHE A 189 13.48 2.71 5.27
N ASP A 190 13.87 3.97 5.04
CA ASP A 190 12.93 5.10 5.08
C ASP A 190 11.91 5.00 3.94
N LEU A 191 12.36 4.60 2.75
CA LEU A 191 11.47 4.37 1.61
C LEU A 191 10.50 3.20 1.86
N ALA A 192 10.93 2.14 2.54
CA ALA A 192 10.07 1.03 2.95
C ALA A 192 8.96 1.49 3.90
N GLY A 193 9.24 2.43 4.80
CA GLY A 193 8.21 3.10 5.61
C GLY A 193 7.12 3.76 4.76
N THR A 194 7.53 4.43 3.68
CA THR A 194 6.62 5.09 2.75
C THR A 194 5.84 4.09 1.91
N VAL A 195 6.50 3.04 1.40
CA VAL A 195 5.85 1.95 0.68
C VAL A 195 4.79 1.28 1.54
N ASN A 196 5.11 0.94 2.80
CA ASN A 196 4.16 0.32 3.72
C ASN A 196 3.00 1.24 4.07
N ALA A 197 3.24 2.52 4.31
CA ALA A 197 2.14 3.47 4.55
C ALA A 197 1.21 3.56 3.33
N ASN A 198 1.75 3.54 2.11
CA ASN A 198 0.93 3.56 0.90
C ASN A 198 0.22 2.23 0.61
N LEU A 199 0.75 1.11 1.11
CA LEU A 199 0.25 -0.23 0.86
C LEU A 199 -0.77 -0.67 1.92
N LEU A 200 -0.49 -0.38 3.20
CA LEU A 200 -1.16 -0.99 4.35
C LEU A 200 -2.07 -0.01 5.12
N SER A 201 -2.11 1.27 4.77
CA SER A 201 -3.02 2.21 5.40
C SER A 201 -4.43 2.14 4.79
N ALA A 202 -5.43 2.20 5.66
CA ALA A 202 -6.82 2.32 5.27
C ALA A 202 -7.14 3.69 4.66
N GLY A 203 -8.21 3.76 3.87
CA GLY A 203 -8.65 4.98 3.18
C GLY A 203 -7.92 5.25 1.85
N ALA A 204 -6.89 4.46 1.52
CA ALA A 204 -6.31 4.46 0.18
C ALA A 204 -7.24 3.76 -0.83
N THR A 205 -7.15 4.16 -2.11
CA THR A 205 -7.88 3.47 -3.19
C THR A 205 -7.46 2.00 -3.25
N ASN A 206 -8.42 1.09 -3.15
CA ASN A 206 -8.20 -0.37 -3.10
C ASN A 206 -7.31 -0.83 -1.91
N GLY A 207 -7.13 0.03 -0.91
CA GLY A 207 -6.38 -0.28 0.31
C GLY A 207 -7.16 -1.18 1.26
N ILE A 208 -6.54 -1.50 2.39
CA ILE A 208 -7.25 -2.20 3.46
C ILE A 208 -8.45 -1.36 3.95
N LEU A 209 -9.51 -2.00 4.45
CA LEU A 209 -10.61 -1.26 5.08
C LEU A 209 -10.16 -0.69 6.43
N TYR A 210 -10.94 0.26 6.97
CA TYR A 210 -10.74 0.67 8.36
C TYR A 210 -11.03 -0.51 9.29
N GLY A 211 -10.20 -0.67 10.31
CA GLY A 211 -10.36 -1.66 11.37
C GLY A 211 -11.26 -1.16 12.51
N PRO A 212 -11.70 -2.06 13.40
CA PRO A 212 -12.73 -1.77 14.41
C PRO A 212 -12.39 -0.66 15.41
N HIS A 213 -11.11 -0.34 15.61
CA HIS A 213 -10.68 0.70 16.55
C HIS A 213 -10.44 2.06 15.88
N HIS A 214 -10.67 2.19 14.57
CA HIS A 214 -10.55 3.47 13.89
C HIS A 214 -11.87 4.26 13.92
N PRO A 215 -11.85 5.59 14.12
CA PRO A 215 -13.07 6.41 14.15
C PRO A 215 -13.91 6.37 12.87
N SER A 216 -13.33 5.96 11.74
CA SER A 216 -14.02 5.83 10.44
C SER A 216 -14.48 4.40 10.13
N TYR A 217 -14.40 3.48 11.09
CA TYR A 217 -14.87 2.11 10.94
C TYR A 217 -16.35 2.06 10.56
N GLN A 218 -16.67 1.32 9.48
CA GLN A 218 -18.02 1.14 8.93
C GLN A 218 -18.79 2.42 8.61
N LYS A 219 -18.12 3.58 8.59
CA LYS A 219 -18.73 4.80 8.07
C LYS A 219 -18.78 4.73 6.55
N PRO A 220 -19.86 5.23 5.92
CA PRO A 220 -19.85 5.47 4.48
C PRO A 220 -18.64 6.35 4.16
N ALA A 221 -17.88 6.02 3.11
CA ALA A 221 -16.75 6.84 2.68
C ALA A 221 -17.26 8.27 2.46
N THR A 222 -16.94 9.18 3.39
CA THR A 222 -17.34 10.57 3.27
C THR A 222 -16.54 11.13 2.11
N ALA A 223 -17.22 11.40 0.99
CA ALA A 223 -16.64 12.17 -0.09
C ALA A 223 -16.39 13.58 0.46
N THR A 224 -15.20 13.82 1.00
CA THR A 224 -14.77 15.15 1.43
C THR A 224 -14.51 15.99 0.19
N ILE A 225 -15.59 16.49 -0.42
CA ILE A 225 -15.56 17.67 -1.27
C ILE A 225 -15.54 18.86 -0.31
N THR A 226 -14.35 19.28 0.11
CA THR A 226 -14.19 20.60 0.70
C THR A 226 -14.50 21.61 -0.40
N PRO A 227 -15.54 22.46 -0.27
CA PRO A 227 -15.73 23.54 -1.21
C PRO A 227 -14.57 24.50 -1.01
N VAL A 228 -13.77 24.72 -2.04
CA VAL A 228 -12.88 25.88 -2.10
C VAL A 228 -13.78 27.11 -2.16
N GLN A 229 -14.08 27.71 -1.01
CA GLN A 229 -14.53 29.10 -0.96
C GLN A 229 -13.30 29.97 -1.20
N ASN A 230 -13.19 30.51 -2.41
CA ASN A 230 -12.32 31.65 -2.66
C ASN A 230 -13.06 32.94 -2.25
N PRO A 231 -12.38 33.91 -1.63
CA PRO A 231 -12.87 35.29 -1.58
C PRO A 231 -12.86 35.94 -2.98
#